data_AF-A0A8T3VW77-F1
#
_entry.id   AF-A0A8T3VW77-F1
#
_cell.length_a   1.000
_cell.length_b   1.000
_cell.length_c   1.000
_cell.angle_alpha   90.00
_cell.angle_beta   90.00
_cell.angle_gamma   90.00
#
_symmetry.space_group_name_H-M   'P 1'
#
loop_
_entity.id
_entity.type
_entity.pdbx_description
1 polymer ?
#
loop_
_entity_poly.entity_id
_entity_poly.type
_entity_poly.pdbx_seq_one_letter_code
_entity_poly.pdbx_strand_id
1 'polypeptide(L)'
;MKVVVVSDGPFGERAYDTIKKEFECEYIVLDIPKPESIDDFTEFPNEQLEKIKSADILITYTLNPDITFDLVEQVYDNVGYVIVGAWKGKGLKNQLESFKNVICPDIMCELVENGNKIFDEFVSKFGKPKVEIKVENNIATKINVIRDSPCGGTDFVAKDLLGKNISDIAVKAGLRIQHYPCRAGRIRLFSDEESGRYKAATFHHDAFEKALKKKSGE
;
A
#
# COMPACT_ATOMS: atom_id res chain seq x y z
N MET A 1 17.04 -0.32 4.16
CA MET A 1 15.85 -1.17 4.31
C MET A 1 15.62 -1.92 3.02
N LYS A 2 15.50 -3.25 3.11
CA LYS A 2 15.18 -4.17 2.02
C LYS A 2 13.69 -4.52 2.06
N VAL A 3 12.98 -4.26 0.97
CA VAL A 3 11.55 -4.56 0.80
C VAL A 3 11.39 -5.64 -0.26
N VAL A 4 10.62 -6.67 0.02
CA VAL A 4 10.28 -7.69 -0.98
C VAL A 4 8.79 -7.62 -1.27
N VAL A 5 8.44 -7.41 -2.53
CA VAL A 5 7.06 -7.44 -3.01
C VAL A 5 6.80 -8.78 -3.67
N VAL A 6 5.88 -9.54 -3.10
CA VAL A 6 5.48 -10.88 -3.58
C VAL A 6 4.13 -10.80 -4.30
N SER A 7 4.02 -11.49 -5.42
CA SER A 7 2.81 -11.52 -6.25
C SER A 7 2.57 -12.91 -6.84
N ASP A 8 1.31 -13.26 -7.08
CA ASP A 8 0.89 -14.40 -7.90
C ASP A 8 0.45 -13.96 -9.32
N GLY A 9 0.82 -12.73 -9.74
CA GLY A 9 0.67 -12.22 -11.10
C GLY A 9 -0.06 -10.87 -11.22
N PRO A 10 -1.33 -10.74 -10.77
CA PRO A 10 -2.17 -9.61 -11.14
C PRO A 10 -1.90 -8.31 -10.37
N PHE A 11 -1.10 -8.33 -9.30
CA PHE A 11 -0.85 -7.19 -8.42
C PHE A 11 0.65 -7.02 -8.10
N GLY A 12 1.03 -5.99 -7.36
CA GLY A 12 2.42 -5.79 -6.89
C GLY A 12 3.34 -4.95 -7.77
N GLU A 13 3.31 -5.08 -9.11
CA GLU A 13 4.22 -4.37 -10.03
C GLU A 13 4.35 -2.86 -9.75
N ARG A 14 3.22 -2.15 -9.61
CA ARG A 14 3.24 -0.70 -9.34
C ARG A 14 3.74 -0.34 -7.95
N ALA A 15 3.52 -1.24 -6.99
CA ALA A 15 4.08 -1.05 -5.65
C ALA A 15 5.59 -1.16 -5.71
N TYR A 16 6.11 -2.19 -6.38
CA TYR A 16 7.54 -2.33 -6.66
C TYR A 16 8.13 -1.10 -7.37
N ASP A 17 7.51 -0.63 -8.46
CA ASP A 17 8.01 0.51 -9.23
C ASP A 17 8.10 1.82 -8.44
N THR A 18 7.26 1.96 -7.43
CA THR A 18 7.21 3.14 -6.57
C THR A 18 8.19 2.98 -5.41
N ILE A 19 8.17 1.83 -4.72
CA ILE A 19 8.97 1.56 -3.52
C ILE A 19 10.47 1.53 -3.85
N LYS A 20 10.85 0.97 -5.01
CA LYS A 20 12.25 0.90 -5.46
C LYS A 20 12.94 2.25 -5.64
N LYS A 21 12.18 3.35 -5.64
CA LYS A 21 12.72 4.72 -5.73
C LYS A 21 13.31 5.21 -4.41
N GLU A 22 12.84 4.68 -3.28
CA GLU A 22 13.26 5.11 -1.94
C GLU A 22 13.98 3.99 -1.17
N PHE A 23 13.64 2.73 -1.42
CA PHE A 23 14.21 1.58 -0.72
C PHE A 23 14.77 0.54 -1.69
N GLU A 24 15.69 -0.29 -1.20
CA GLU A 24 16.11 -1.50 -1.92
C GLU A 24 14.90 -2.42 -2.01
N CYS A 25 14.40 -2.66 -3.22
CA CYS A 25 13.17 -3.40 -3.43
C CYS A 25 13.40 -4.53 -4.44
N GLU A 26 12.93 -5.73 -4.13
CA GLU A 26 12.86 -6.85 -5.06
C GLU A 26 11.38 -7.18 -5.35
N TYR A 27 11.11 -7.65 -6.57
CA TYR A 27 9.79 -8.12 -6.98
C TYR A 27 9.87 -9.61 -7.34
N ILE A 28 9.11 -10.42 -6.62
CA ILE A 28 9.08 -11.87 -6.78
C ILE A 28 7.67 -12.27 -7.21
N VAL A 29 7.57 -12.85 -8.39
CA VAL A 29 6.37 -13.59 -8.79
C VAL A 29 6.56 -15.03 -8.33
N LEU A 30 5.70 -15.51 -7.45
CA LEU A 30 5.80 -16.87 -6.92
C LEU A 30 5.56 -17.87 -8.04
N ASP A 31 6.50 -18.81 -8.18
CA ASP A 31 6.38 -19.92 -9.10
C ASP A 31 5.94 -21.16 -8.31
N ILE A 32 4.67 -21.16 -7.93
CA ILE A 32 4.10 -22.25 -7.12
C ILE A 32 3.71 -23.37 -8.08
N PRO A 33 4.31 -24.57 -7.94
CA PRO A 33 3.90 -25.72 -8.73
C PRO A 33 2.42 -26.01 -8.49
N LYS A 34 1.71 -26.39 -9.55
CA LYS A 34 0.31 -26.80 -9.40
C LYS A 34 0.27 -28.08 -8.56
N PRO A 35 -0.61 -28.17 -7.55
CA PRO A 35 -0.79 -29.40 -6.81
C PRO A 35 -1.24 -30.51 -7.76
N GLU A 36 -0.61 -31.68 -7.68
CA GLU A 36 -0.95 -32.88 -8.45
C GLU A 36 -2.02 -33.72 -7.74
N SER A 37 -2.14 -33.57 -6.41
CA SER A 37 -3.13 -34.22 -5.56
C SER A 37 -3.74 -33.27 -4.51
N ILE A 38 -4.81 -33.71 -3.84
CA ILE A 38 -5.43 -32.95 -2.75
C ILE A 38 -4.60 -32.98 -1.46
N ASP A 39 -3.68 -33.95 -1.34
CA ASP A 39 -2.82 -34.14 -0.17
C ASP A 39 -1.48 -33.39 -0.33
N ASP A 40 -1.26 -32.73 -1.47
CA ASP A 40 -0.04 -31.98 -1.75
C ASP A 40 -0.06 -30.64 -1.00
N PHE A 41 0.96 -30.41 -0.19
CA PHE A 41 1.17 -29.14 0.49
C PHE A 41 1.74 -28.09 -0.48
N THR A 42 1.47 -26.81 -0.20
CA THR A 42 2.08 -25.70 -0.94
C THR A 42 3.60 -25.70 -0.73
N GLU A 43 4.36 -26.14 -1.73
CA GLU A 43 5.82 -26.05 -1.71
C GLU A 43 6.27 -24.75 -2.37
N PHE A 44 6.83 -23.84 -1.56
CA PHE A 44 7.47 -22.63 -2.07
C PHE A 44 8.88 -22.95 -2.58
N PRO A 45 9.31 -22.40 -3.72
CA PRO A 45 10.68 -22.57 -4.17
C PRO A 45 11.67 -22.03 -3.12
N ASN A 46 12.58 -22.88 -2.64
CA ASN A 46 13.55 -22.54 -1.58
C ASN A 46 14.32 -21.25 -1.87
N GLU A 47 14.75 -21.04 -3.11
CA GLU A 47 15.47 -19.82 -3.50
C GLU A 47 14.62 -18.55 -3.32
N GLN A 48 13.33 -18.61 -3.68
CA GLN A 48 12.41 -17.48 -3.50
C GLN A 48 12.13 -17.24 -2.01
N LEU A 49 11.97 -18.31 -1.24
CA LEU A 49 11.70 -18.22 0.19
C LEU A 49 12.87 -17.61 0.96
N GLU A 50 14.11 -18.01 0.68
CA GLU A 50 15.29 -17.44 1.33
C GLU A 50 15.48 -15.95 0.97
N LYS A 51 15.16 -15.54 -0.26
CA LYS A 51 15.12 -14.12 -0.62
C LYS A 51 14.08 -13.35 0.20
N ILE A 52 12.90 -13.91 0.38
CA ILE A 52 11.82 -13.29 1.18
C ILE A 52 12.23 -13.18 2.65
N LYS A 53 12.80 -14.23 3.23
CA LYS A 53 13.27 -14.25 4.63
C LYS A 53 14.40 -13.24 4.90
N SER A 54 15.15 -12.84 3.86
CA SER A 54 16.19 -11.81 3.98
C SER A 54 15.66 -10.37 4.03
N ALA A 55 14.35 -10.15 3.88
CA ALA A 55 13.74 -8.83 3.80
C ALA A 55 13.48 -8.19 5.17
N ASP A 56 13.53 -6.87 5.23
CA ASP A 56 13.05 -6.11 6.39
C ASP A 56 11.51 -5.99 6.37
N ILE A 57 10.94 -5.75 5.18
CA ILE A 57 9.50 -5.68 4.95
C ILE A 57 9.10 -6.65 3.85
N LEU A 58 8.11 -7.48 4.12
CA LEU A 58 7.40 -8.27 3.11
C LEU A 58 6.07 -7.57 2.77
N ILE A 59 5.82 -7.33 1.49
CA ILE A 59 4.49 -6.94 0.99
C ILE A 59 3.99 -8.06 0.09
N THR A 60 2.93 -8.75 0.51
CA THR A 60 2.33 -9.80 -0.32
C THR A 60 1.03 -9.32 -0.97
N TYR A 61 0.91 -9.60 -2.26
CA TYR A 61 -0.30 -9.40 -3.06
C TYR A 61 -0.87 -10.71 -3.62
N THR A 62 -0.53 -11.85 -3.00
CA THR A 62 -1.12 -13.14 -3.32
C THR A 62 -2.63 -13.14 -3.10
N LEU A 63 -3.39 -13.70 -4.03
CA LEU A 63 -4.85 -13.73 -3.99
C LEU A 63 -5.42 -15.01 -3.39
N ASN A 64 -4.67 -16.11 -3.50
CA ASN A 64 -5.06 -17.37 -2.89
C ASN A 64 -4.85 -17.28 -1.36
N PRO A 65 -5.91 -17.46 -0.55
CA PRO A 65 -5.84 -17.43 0.91
C PRO A 65 -4.82 -18.40 1.51
N ASP A 66 -4.77 -19.64 1.00
CA ASP A 66 -3.94 -20.72 1.53
C ASP A 66 -2.46 -20.39 1.28
N ILE A 67 -2.13 -20.03 0.03
CA ILE A 67 -0.78 -19.55 -0.33
C ILE A 67 -0.37 -18.35 0.51
N THR A 68 -1.30 -17.41 0.74
CA THR A 68 -1.01 -16.21 1.52
C THR A 68 -0.69 -16.57 2.97
N PHE A 69 -1.51 -17.44 3.57
CA PHE A 69 -1.33 -17.88 4.94
C PHE A 69 -0.03 -18.67 5.11
N ASP A 70 0.20 -19.70 4.28
CA ASP A 70 1.39 -20.54 4.34
C ASP A 70 2.67 -19.71 4.15
N LEU A 71 2.66 -18.75 3.21
CA LEU A 71 3.80 -17.86 3.00
C LEU A 71 4.07 -17.02 4.25
N VAL A 72 3.04 -16.38 4.82
CA VAL A 72 3.20 -15.52 6.00
C VAL A 72 3.68 -16.36 7.19
N GLU A 73 3.08 -17.52 7.44
CA GLU A 73 3.45 -18.43 8.53
C GLU A 73 4.92 -18.85 8.45
N GLN A 74 5.45 -19.08 7.26
CA GLN A 74 6.85 -19.49 7.07
C GLN A 74 7.88 -18.37 7.21
N VAL A 75 7.47 -17.09 7.10
CA VAL A 75 8.43 -15.97 6.98
C VAL A 75 8.26 -14.87 8.02
N TYR A 76 7.13 -14.79 8.73
CA TYR A 76 6.84 -13.67 9.63
C TYR A 76 7.90 -13.51 10.74
N ASP A 77 8.49 -14.61 11.20
CA ASP A 77 9.55 -14.59 12.21
C ASP A 77 10.93 -14.14 11.67
N ASN A 78 11.12 -14.19 10.35
CA ASN A 78 12.37 -13.81 9.70
C ASN A 78 12.39 -12.36 9.25
N VAL A 79 11.23 -11.78 8.93
CA VAL A 79 11.11 -10.39 8.46
C VAL A 79 10.74 -9.43 9.57
N GLY A 80 11.09 -8.15 9.42
CA GLY A 80 10.74 -7.12 10.40
C GLY A 80 9.24 -6.84 10.47
N TYR A 81 8.55 -6.81 9.33
CA TYR A 81 7.10 -6.63 9.25
C TYR A 81 6.52 -7.21 7.96
N VAL A 82 5.27 -7.70 8.01
CA VAL A 82 4.52 -8.21 6.86
C VAL A 82 3.29 -7.35 6.60
N ILE A 83 3.11 -6.91 5.36
CA ILE A 83 1.93 -6.18 4.90
C ILE A 83 1.20 -7.04 3.87
N VAL A 84 0.02 -7.51 4.22
CA VAL A 84 -0.82 -8.31 3.35
C VAL A 84 -1.73 -7.38 2.56
N GLY A 85 -1.29 -7.00 1.36
CA GLY A 85 -1.96 -6.01 0.52
C GLY A 85 -3.17 -6.56 -0.24
N ALA A 86 -3.35 -7.88 -0.27
CA ALA A 86 -4.53 -8.54 -0.83
C ALA A 86 -5.00 -9.64 0.12
N TRP A 87 -6.21 -9.50 0.64
CA TRP A 87 -6.86 -10.51 1.48
C TRP A 87 -8.38 -10.37 1.35
N LYS A 88 -9.11 -11.43 1.72
CA LYS A 88 -10.57 -11.42 1.78
C LYS A 88 -11.05 -12.27 2.95
N GLY A 89 -12.14 -11.82 3.57
CA GLY A 89 -12.78 -12.53 4.68
C GLY A 89 -12.13 -12.21 6.03
N LYS A 90 -12.98 -11.98 7.03
CA LYS A 90 -12.53 -11.63 8.39
C LYS A 90 -11.78 -12.78 9.08
N GLY A 91 -12.10 -14.04 8.74
CA GLY A 91 -11.43 -15.22 9.29
C GLY A 91 -9.94 -15.21 8.97
N LEU A 92 -9.59 -15.16 7.68
CA LEU A 92 -8.20 -15.09 7.22
C LEU A 92 -7.47 -13.88 7.81
N LYS A 93 -8.11 -12.70 7.82
CA LYS A 93 -7.53 -11.49 8.44
C LYS A 93 -7.16 -11.72 9.90
N ASN A 94 -8.08 -12.27 10.70
CA ASN A 94 -7.83 -12.52 12.11
C ASN A 94 -6.71 -13.54 12.34
N GLN A 95 -6.61 -14.55 11.47
CA GLN A 95 -5.52 -15.53 11.53
C GLN A 95 -4.18 -14.88 11.20
N LEU A 96 -4.09 -14.11 10.12
CA LEU A 96 -2.88 -13.40 9.72
C LEU A 96 -2.45 -12.35 10.74
N GLU A 97 -3.37 -11.53 11.25
CA GLU A 97 -3.08 -10.50 12.25
C GLU A 97 -2.86 -11.08 13.67
N SER A 98 -3.03 -12.39 13.87
CA SER A 98 -2.63 -13.05 15.11
C SER A 98 -1.11 -13.20 15.23
N PHE A 99 -0.38 -13.14 14.11
CA PHE A 99 1.07 -13.08 14.09
C PHE A 99 1.55 -11.67 14.51
N LYS A 100 2.65 -11.63 15.27
CA LYS A 100 3.11 -10.43 16.01
C LYS A 100 3.42 -9.18 15.17
N ASN A 101 3.73 -9.34 13.89
CA ASN A 101 4.26 -8.29 13.00
C ASN A 101 3.59 -8.30 11.62
N VAL A 102 2.30 -8.63 11.58
CA VAL A 102 1.52 -8.72 10.35
C VAL A 102 0.36 -7.72 10.38
N ILE A 103 0.09 -7.06 9.26
CA ILE A 103 -1.09 -6.20 9.08
C ILE A 103 -1.82 -6.51 7.78
N CYS A 104 -3.15 -6.52 7.84
CA CYS A 104 -4.05 -6.70 6.71
C CYS A 104 -4.86 -5.42 6.49
N PRO A 105 -4.28 -4.38 5.84
CA PRO A 105 -4.99 -3.15 5.58
C PRO A 105 -6.13 -3.36 4.57
N ASP A 106 -7.25 -2.66 4.73
CA ASP A 106 -8.33 -2.61 3.74
C ASP A 106 -7.83 -1.95 2.44
N ILE A 107 -7.00 -0.91 2.57
CA ILE A 107 -6.25 -0.30 1.47
C ILE A 107 -4.84 0.09 1.91
N MET A 108 -3.86 -0.06 1.00
CA MET A 108 -2.47 0.34 1.25
C MET A 108 -2.29 1.84 1.61
N CYS A 109 -3.24 2.69 1.21
CA CYS A 109 -3.23 4.13 1.51
C CYS A 109 -3.67 4.45 2.95
N GLU A 110 -3.86 3.47 3.83
CA GLU A 110 -4.25 3.69 5.23
C GLU A 110 -3.12 3.42 6.23
N LEU A 111 -1.99 2.89 5.75
CA LEU A 111 -0.84 2.58 6.60
C LEU A 111 -0.35 3.83 7.33
N VAL A 112 -0.28 3.73 8.65
CA VAL A 112 0.20 4.75 9.60
C VAL A 112 1.12 4.09 10.61
N GLU A 113 2.01 4.87 11.20
CA GLU A 113 2.99 4.41 12.17
C GLU A 113 2.32 3.70 13.36
N ASN A 114 2.94 2.62 13.83
CA ASN A 114 2.44 1.78 14.92
C ASN A 114 3.47 1.54 16.04
N GLY A 115 4.67 2.12 15.94
CA GLY A 115 5.73 2.01 16.93
C GLY A 115 6.78 0.93 16.63
N ASN A 116 6.56 0.06 15.63
CA ASN A 116 7.61 -0.82 15.13
C ASN A 116 8.55 0.00 14.24
N LYS A 117 9.83 0.10 14.62
CA LYS A 117 10.83 0.95 13.95
C LYS A 117 10.95 0.67 12.44
N ILE A 118 10.94 -0.60 12.05
CA ILE A 118 11.10 -1.01 10.64
C ILE A 118 9.85 -0.62 9.85
N PHE A 119 8.67 -0.92 10.40
CA PHE A 119 7.41 -0.53 9.79
C PHE A 119 7.23 0.99 9.72
N ASP A 120 7.57 1.72 10.78
CA ASP A 120 7.44 3.17 10.85
C ASP A 120 8.39 3.87 9.87
N GLU A 121 9.60 3.36 9.66
CA GLU A 121 10.52 3.86 8.64
C GLU A 121 9.93 3.65 7.23
N PHE A 122 9.36 2.48 6.94
CA PHE A 122 8.66 2.24 5.67
C PHE A 122 7.47 3.19 5.49
N VAL A 123 6.60 3.26 6.51
CA VAL A 123 5.39 4.06 6.48
C VAL A 123 5.69 5.54 6.45
N SER A 124 6.84 6.00 6.97
CA SER A 124 7.24 7.41 6.86
C SER A 124 7.24 7.89 5.41
N LYS A 125 7.56 7.00 4.46
CA LYS A 125 7.61 7.24 3.01
C LYS A 125 6.37 6.74 2.27
N PHE A 126 5.82 5.59 2.66
CA PHE A 126 4.72 4.94 1.93
C PHE A 126 3.54 4.56 2.82
N GLY A 127 2.36 5.13 2.57
CA GLY A 127 1.16 4.80 3.33
C GLY A 127 0.08 5.85 3.17
N LYS A 128 -0.43 6.36 4.29
CA LYS A 128 -1.45 7.41 4.31
C LYS A 128 -0.95 8.71 3.68
N PRO A 129 -1.52 9.19 2.55
CA PRO A 129 -1.01 10.34 1.82
C PRO A 129 -0.73 11.56 2.71
N LYS A 130 0.45 12.15 2.55
CA LYS A 130 0.84 13.38 3.26
C LYS A 130 1.59 14.28 2.29
N VAL A 131 1.09 15.50 2.12
CA VAL A 131 1.63 16.48 1.19
C VAL A 131 1.86 17.82 1.87
N GLU A 132 2.75 18.62 1.30
CA GLU A 132 2.97 20.03 1.64
C GLU A 132 2.78 20.87 0.39
N ILE A 133 2.03 21.97 0.51
CA ILE A 133 1.66 22.81 -0.63
C ILE A 133 2.20 24.22 -0.40
N LYS A 134 2.98 24.73 -1.36
CA LYS A 134 3.31 26.14 -1.45
C LYS A 134 2.32 26.82 -2.37
N VAL A 135 1.83 27.96 -1.90
CA VAL A 135 0.76 28.73 -2.55
C VAL A 135 1.26 30.15 -2.77
N GLU A 136 1.08 30.66 -3.99
CA GLU A 136 1.30 32.06 -4.35
C GLU A 136 0.12 32.51 -5.20
N ASN A 137 -0.47 33.68 -4.90
CA ASN A 137 -1.61 34.23 -5.63
C ASN A 137 -2.78 33.23 -5.81
N ASN A 138 -3.11 32.46 -4.76
CA ASN A 138 -4.11 31.38 -4.77
C ASN A 138 -3.80 30.21 -5.73
N ILE A 139 -2.58 30.07 -6.19
CA ILE A 139 -2.13 28.99 -7.08
C ILE A 139 -1.14 28.10 -6.33
N ALA A 140 -1.29 26.78 -6.45
CA ALA A 140 -0.33 25.82 -5.92
C ALA A 140 0.95 25.81 -6.77
N THR A 141 1.97 26.54 -6.36
CA THR A 141 3.24 26.67 -7.10
C THR A 141 4.18 25.50 -6.85
N LYS A 142 4.08 24.84 -5.70
CA LYS A 142 4.83 23.62 -5.39
C LYS A 142 3.98 22.68 -4.56
N ILE A 143 4.02 21.38 -4.87
CA ILE A 143 3.41 20.32 -4.08
C ILE A 143 4.51 19.29 -3.80
N ASN A 144 4.86 19.15 -2.53
CA ASN A 144 5.86 18.19 -2.07
C ASN A 144 5.14 16.99 -1.44
N VAL A 145 5.43 15.78 -1.92
CA VAL A 145 4.86 14.55 -1.36
C VAL A 145 5.78 14.07 -0.25
N ILE A 146 5.32 14.17 1.00
CA ILE A 146 6.06 13.72 2.18
C ILE A 146 5.88 12.22 2.36
N ARG A 147 4.66 11.72 2.13
CA ARG A 147 4.31 10.31 2.14
C ARG A 147 3.42 10.01 0.93
N ASP A 148 3.90 9.12 0.06
CA ASP A 148 3.15 8.65 -1.09
C ASP A 148 2.32 7.41 -0.72
N SER A 149 1.29 7.12 -1.48
CA SER A 149 0.70 5.78 -1.48
C SER A 149 1.70 4.75 -2.04
N PRO A 150 1.71 3.50 -1.57
CA PRO A 150 2.64 2.48 -2.09
C PRO A 150 2.56 2.25 -3.61
N CYS A 151 1.42 2.55 -4.24
CA CYS A 151 1.26 2.43 -5.70
C CYS A 151 1.69 3.67 -6.51
N GLY A 152 2.08 4.77 -5.87
CA GLY A 152 2.46 6.02 -6.54
C GLY A 152 1.29 6.92 -6.95
N GLY A 153 0.10 6.66 -6.43
CA GLY A 153 -1.10 7.45 -6.70
C GLY A 153 -1.05 8.87 -6.15
N THR A 154 -0.36 9.11 -5.02
CA THR A 154 -0.28 10.45 -4.43
C THR A 154 0.65 11.35 -5.24
N ASP A 155 1.80 10.84 -5.69
CA ASP A 155 2.68 11.56 -6.62
C ASP A 155 1.98 11.88 -7.96
N PHE A 156 1.20 10.94 -8.50
CA PHE A 156 0.38 11.19 -9.69
C PHE A 156 -0.59 12.37 -9.49
N VAL A 157 -1.32 12.39 -8.36
CA VAL A 157 -2.25 13.48 -8.03
C VAL A 157 -1.50 14.80 -7.81
N ALA A 158 -0.38 14.78 -7.08
CA ALA A 158 0.41 15.97 -6.80
C ALA A 158 0.92 16.65 -8.09
N LYS A 159 1.39 15.87 -9.06
CA LYS A 159 1.86 16.39 -10.36
C LYS A 159 0.74 17.03 -11.17
N ASP A 160 -0.45 16.44 -11.15
CA ASP A 160 -1.61 16.96 -11.90
C ASP A 160 -2.17 18.27 -11.33
N LEU A 161 -2.07 18.44 -10.00
CA LEU A 161 -2.59 19.60 -9.29
C LEU A 161 -1.63 20.78 -9.23
N LEU A 162 -0.40 20.62 -9.68
CA LEU A 162 0.56 21.71 -9.77
C LEU A 162 0.04 22.81 -10.71
N GLY A 163 0.11 24.07 -10.28
CA GLY A 163 -0.39 25.22 -11.04
C GLY A 163 -1.91 25.40 -11.02
N LYS A 164 -2.66 24.61 -10.23
CA LYS A 164 -4.11 24.78 -10.04
C LYS A 164 -4.43 25.77 -8.92
N ASN A 165 -5.63 26.34 -8.97
CA ASN A 165 -6.15 27.18 -7.89
C ASN A 165 -6.40 26.36 -6.61
N ILE A 166 -6.18 26.96 -5.45
CA ILE A 166 -6.34 26.29 -4.16
C ILE A 166 -7.79 26.13 -3.69
N SER A 167 -8.74 26.90 -4.24
CA SER A 167 -10.12 26.95 -3.74
C SER A 167 -10.82 25.59 -3.71
N ASP A 168 -10.48 24.71 -4.65
CA ASP A 168 -11.05 23.38 -4.81
C ASP A 168 -9.99 22.27 -4.91
N ILE A 169 -8.74 22.54 -4.53
CA ILE A 169 -7.63 21.61 -4.74
C ILE A 169 -7.77 20.30 -3.96
N ALA A 170 -8.35 20.34 -2.74
CA ALA A 170 -8.61 19.15 -1.94
C ALA A 170 -9.68 18.25 -2.58
N VAL A 171 -10.77 18.86 -3.06
CA VAL A 171 -11.84 18.15 -3.80
C VAL A 171 -11.26 17.55 -5.09
N LYS A 172 -10.48 18.34 -5.84
CA LYS A 172 -9.80 17.86 -7.04
C LYS A 172 -8.84 16.71 -6.74
N ALA A 173 -8.12 16.71 -5.61
CA ALA A 173 -7.25 15.61 -5.22
C ALA A 173 -8.03 14.30 -5.01
N GLY A 174 -9.13 14.36 -4.26
CA GLY A 174 -9.99 13.19 -4.03
C GLY A 174 -10.66 12.68 -5.31
N LEU A 175 -11.02 13.56 -6.23
CA LEU A 175 -11.56 13.16 -7.54
C LEU A 175 -10.47 12.61 -8.47
N ARG A 176 -9.29 13.23 -8.49
CA ARG A 176 -8.23 12.89 -9.44
C ARG A 176 -7.64 11.52 -9.20
N ILE A 177 -7.55 11.08 -7.93
CA ILE A 177 -7.08 9.71 -7.62
C ILE A 177 -8.03 8.64 -8.19
N GLN A 178 -9.30 8.95 -8.47
CA GLN A 178 -10.21 8.00 -9.12
C GLN A 178 -9.88 7.78 -10.60
N HIS A 179 -9.18 8.72 -11.24
CA HIS A 179 -8.68 8.58 -12.61
C HIS A 179 -7.32 7.85 -12.67
N TYR A 180 -6.59 7.79 -11.55
CA TYR A 180 -5.44 6.91 -11.44
C TYR A 180 -5.93 5.44 -11.51
N PRO A 181 -5.20 4.50 -12.15
CA PRO A 181 -5.59 3.09 -12.27
C PRO A 181 -5.52 2.34 -10.92
N CYS A 182 -6.16 2.86 -9.87
CA CYS A 182 -6.20 2.28 -8.54
C CYS A 182 -6.86 0.89 -8.59
N ARG A 183 -6.17 -0.10 -7.99
CA ARG A 183 -6.63 -1.49 -7.90
C ARG A 183 -7.40 -1.78 -6.62
N ALA A 184 -7.63 -0.77 -5.77
CA ALA A 184 -8.51 -0.90 -4.60
C ALA A 184 -9.94 -1.29 -4.99
N GLY A 185 -10.65 -1.91 -4.04
CA GLY A 185 -12.02 -2.37 -4.20
C GLY A 185 -12.94 -1.28 -4.75
N ARG A 186 -13.77 -1.65 -5.75
CA ARG A 186 -14.83 -0.79 -6.27
C ARG A 186 -16.08 -0.92 -5.41
N ILE A 187 -16.97 0.06 -5.52
CA ILE A 187 -18.30 -0.03 -4.93
C ILE A 187 -19.01 -1.27 -5.45
N ARG A 188 -19.60 -2.04 -4.53
CA ARG A 188 -20.42 -3.22 -4.84
C ARG A 188 -21.83 -2.91 -4.38
N LEU A 189 -22.78 -3.01 -5.30
CA LEU A 189 -24.19 -2.92 -4.96
C LEU A 189 -24.53 -4.10 -4.04
N PHE A 190 -25.36 -3.85 -3.02
CA PHE A 190 -25.80 -4.85 -2.03
C PHE A 190 -24.67 -5.41 -1.14
N SER A 191 -23.64 -4.61 -0.88
CA SER A 191 -22.59 -4.92 0.09
C SER A 191 -22.48 -3.79 1.11
N ASP A 192 -22.31 -4.15 2.37
CA ASP A 192 -22.01 -3.20 3.45
C ASP A 192 -20.53 -2.79 3.48
N GLU A 193 -19.70 -3.35 2.58
CA GLU A 193 -18.28 -3.01 2.47
C GLU A 193 -18.09 -1.63 1.84
N GLU A 194 -17.38 -0.75 2.54
CA GLU A 194 -17.01 0.54 2.02
C GLU A 194 -16.04 0.39 0.82
N SER A 195 -16.29 1.16 -0.24
CA SER A 195 -15.44 1.16 -1.44
C SER A 195 -14.01 1.60 -1.10
N GLY A 196 -13.03 0.73 -1.32
CA GLY A 196 -11.62 1.08 -1.13
C GLY A 196 -11.17 2.27 -2.00
N ARG A 197 -11.76 2.45 -3.18
CA ARG A 197 -11.53 3.65 -4.00
C ARG A 197 -12.11 4.93 -3.39
N TYR A 198 -13.24 4.82 -2.71
CA TYR A 198 -13.81 5.94 -1.97
C TYR A 198 -12.92 6.31 -0.78
N LYS A 199 -12.50 5.31 0.03
CA LYS A 199 -11.50 5.52 1.09
C LYS A 199 -10.22 6.20 0.58
N ALA A 200 -9.69 5.73 -0.55
CA ALA A 200 -8.52 6.34 -1.18
C ALA A 200 -8.77 7.80 -1.59
N ALA A 201 -9.94 8.11 -2.17
CA ALA A 201 -10.35 9.48 -2.50
C ALA A 201 -10.41 10.37 -1.25
N THR A 202 -11.02 9.88 -0.17
CA THR A 202 -11.11 10.60 1.11
C THR A 202 -9.75 10.88 1.70
N PHE A 203 -8.82 9.91 1.70
CA PHE A 203 -7.47 10.15 2.23
C PHE A 203 -6.68 11.17 1.41
N HIS A 204 -6.83 11.19 0.08
CA HIS A 204 -6.18 12.20 -0.75
C HIS A 204 -6.83 13.58 -0.55
N HIS A 205 -8.15 13.66 -0.44
CA HIS A 205 -8.84 14.89 -0.09
C HIS A 205 -8.31 15.46 1.23
N ASP A 206 -8.34 14.66 2.29
CA ASP A 206 -7.94 15.06 3.64
C ASP A 206 -6.47 15.48 3.71
N ALA A 207 -5.59 14.82 2.95
CA ALA A 207 -4.17 15.15 2.90
C ALA A 207 -3.95 16.58 2.36
N PHE A 208 -4.64 16.94 1.28
CA PHE A 208 -4.54 18.27 0.68
C PHE A 208 -5.26 19.33 1.53
N GLU A 209 -6.40 19.00 2.13
CA GLU A 209 -7.10 19.91 3.04
C GLU A 209 -6.25 20.25 4.28
N LYS A 210 -5.62 19.25 4.90
CA LYS A 210 -4.72 19.44 6.05
C LYS A 210 -3.49 20.25 5.68
N ALA A 211 -2.93 20.03 4.49
CA ALA A 211 -1.79 20.79 3.99
C ALA A 211 -2.11 22.28 3.85
N LEU A 212 -3.33 22.63 3.42
CA LEU A 212 -3.80 24.01 3.36
C LEU A 212 -4.04 24.61 4.74
N LYS A 213 -4.71 23.88 5.64
CA LYS A 213 -5.03 24.37 7.00
C LYS A 213 -3.79 24.66 7.84
N LYS A 214 -2.72 23.86 7.71
CA LYS A 214 -1.46 24.10 8.42
C LYS A 214 -0.82 25.45 8.05
N LYS A 215 -1.06 25.95 6.84
CA LYS A 215 -0.58 27.26 6.40
C LYS A 215 -1.38 28.44 6.93
N SER A 216 -2.63 28.23 7.37
CA SER A 216 -3.47 29.30 7.93
C SER A 216 -3.22 29.57 9.41
N GLY A 217 -2.36 28.75 10.06
CA GLY A 217 -2.00 28.85 11.48
C GLY A 217 -0.54 29.18 11.74
N GLU A 218 0.24 29.50 10.70
CA GLU A 218 1.58 30.12 10.76
C GLU A 218 1.46 31.58 10.30
#